data_AF-A2D559-F1
#
_entry.id   AF-A2D559-F1
#
_cell.length_a   1.000
_cell.length_b   1.000
_cell.length_c   1.000
_cell.angle_alpha   90.00
_cell.angle_beta   90.00
_cell.angle_gamma   90.00
#
_symmetry.space_group_name_H-M   'P 1'
#
loop_
_entity.id
_entity.type
_entity.pdbx_description
1 polymer ?
#
loop_
_entity_poly.entity_id
_entity_poly.type
_entity_poly.pdbx_seq_one_letter_code
_entity_poly.pdbx_strand_id
1 'polypeptide(L)'
;NGFAVVRPPGHHAEESTAMGFCFFNSVAITAKYLRDQLNISKILIVDLDVHHGNGTQQAFYADPSILYISLHRYDEGNFFPGSGAPNE
;
A
#
# COMPACT_ATOMS: atom_id res chain seq x y z
N ASN A 1 1.88 6.59 19.82
CA ASN A 1 1.14 7.19 18.68
C ASN A 1 2.15 7.92 17.80
N GLY A 2 1.74 8.47 16.66
CA GLY A 2 2.63 9.23 15.79
C GLY A 2 1.93 9.66 14.51
N PHE A 3 2.42 10.73 13.89
CA PHE A 3 2.03 11.18 12.57
C PHE A 3 3.29 11.56 11.81
N ALA A 4 3.44 11.09 10.57
CA ALA A 4 4.58 11.38 9.74
C ALA A 4 4.20 12.44 8.70
N VAL A 5 4.75 13.66 8.85
CA VAL A 5 4.59 14.74 7.84
C VAL A 5 5.66 14.55 6.77
N VAL A 6 5.38 13.73 5.76
CA VAL A 6 6.37 13.27 4.77
C VAL A 6 5.92 13.50 3.33
N ARG A 7 6.89 13.59 2.41
CA ARG A 7 6.70 13.65 0.95
C ARG A 7 7.97 13.18 0.21
N PRO A 8 7.90 12.68 -1.04
CA PRO A 8 6.71 12.39 -1.86
C PRO A 8 5.84 11.24 -1.28
N PRO A 9 4.65 10.94 -1.85
CA PRO A 9 3.87 9.76 -1.44
C PRO A 9 4.59 8.45 -1.78
N GLY A 10 4.02 7.32 -1.34
CA GLY A 10 4.65 6.00 -1.53
C GLY A 10 3.75 4.85 -2.00
N HIS A 11 2.44 4.90 -1.78
CA HIS A 11 1.57 3.72 -1.94
C HIS A 11 1.40 3.20 -3.38
N HIS A 12 1.77 3.98 -4.40
CA HIS A 12 1.75 3.55 -5.80
C HIS A 12 3.09 2.96 -6.29
N ALA A 13 4.16 3.05 -5.49
CA ALA A 13 5.45 2.47 -5.88
C ALA A 13 5.39 0.94 -5.74
N GLU A 14 5.47 0.26 -6.88
CA GLU A 14 5.57 -1.20 -6.98
C GLU A 14 7.02 -1.68 -6.80
N GLU A 15 7.25 -3.00 -6.81
CA GLU A 15 8.58 -3.59 -6.58
C GLU A 15 9.67 -2.98 -7.47
N SER A 16 9.35 -2.76 -8.75
CA SER A 16 10.30 -2.26 -9.76
C SER A 16 9.77 -1.09 -10.60
N THR A 17 8.67 -0.45 -10.16
CA THR A 17 8.02 0.64 -10.91
C THR A 17 7.72 1.84 -10.00
N ALA A 18 8.30 2.99 -10.32
CA ALA A 18 7.89 4.27 -9.76
C ALA A 18 6.74 4.87 -10.59
N MET A 19 5.65 5.28 -9.95
CA MET A 19 4.47 5.85 -10.61
C MET A 19 3.63 6.69 -9.63
N GLY A 20 2.71 7.52 -10.13
CA GLY A 20 1.82 8.33 -9.26
C GLY A 20 2.59 9.18 -8.24
N PHE A 21 3.72 9.76 -8.65
CA PHE A 21 4.67 10.50 -7.79
C PHE A 21 5.39 9.68 -6.71
N CYS A 22 5.14 8.37 -6.63
CA CYS A 22 5.72 7.45 -5.66
C CYS A 22 6.98 6.79 -6.24
N PHE A 23 8.10 6.86 -5.51
CA PHE A 23 9.35 6.19 -5.88
C PHE A 23 9.64 4.98 -4.99
N PHE A 24 9.31 5.09 -3.70
CA PHE A 24 9.45 4.02 -2.71
C PHE A 24 8.22 3.99 -1.81
N ASN A 25 7.73 2.80 -1.50
CA ASN A 25 6.57 2.64 -0.65
C ASN A 25 6.96 2.62 0.83
N SER A 26 6.99 3.80 1.47
CA SER A 26 7.42 3.96 2.86
C SER A 26 6.62 3.10 3.85
N VAL A 27 5.31 2.95 3.62
CA VAL A 27 4.42 2.16 4.48
C VAL A 27 4.73 0.67 4.33
N ALA A 28 4.84 0.17 3.09
CA ALA A 28 5.17 -1.23 2.86
C ALA A 28 6.58 -1.60 3.37
N ILE A 29 7.58 -0.74 3.15
CA ILE A 29 8.93 -0.96 3.70
C ILE A 29 8.90 -1.07 5.23
N THR A 30 8.13 -0.19 5.89
CA THR A 30 7.98 -0.21 7.34
C THR A 30 7.28 -1.49 7.81
N ALA A 31 6.17 -1.88 7.19
CA ALA A 31 5.44 -3.10 7.55
C ALA A 31 6.33 -4.35 7.38
N LYS A 32 7.08 -4.44 6.28
CA LYS A 32 8.05 -5.50 6.05
C LYS A 32 9.14 -5.52 7.12
N TYR A 33 9.70 -4.36 7.48
CA TYR A 33 10.70 -4.26 8.54
C TYR A 33 10.17 -4.73 9.89
N LEU A 34 8.97 -4.30 10.28
CA LEU A 34 8.32 -4.71 11.54
C LEU A 34 8.09 -6.23 11.58
N ARG A 35 7.62 -6.81 10.47
CA ARG A 35 7.40 -8.26 10.35
C ARG A 35 8.71 -9.04 10.43
N ASP A 36 9.70 -8.65 9.62
CA ASP A 36 10.93 -9.45 9.42
C ASP A 36 11.96 -9.26 10.54
N GLN A 37 12.07 -8.05 11.09
CA GLN A 37 13.14 -7.70 12.04
C GLN A 37 12.65 -7.66 13.49
N LEU A 38 11.37 -7.35 13.71
CA LEU A 38 10.78 -7.27 15.05
C LEU A 38 9.76 -8.39 15.33
N ASN A 39 9.61 -9.34 14.40
CA ASN A 39 8.71 -10.49 14.51
C ASN A 39 7.27 -10.12 14.86
N ILE A 40 6.79 -8.97 14.38
CA ILE A 40 5.37 -8.60 14.54
C ILE A 40 4.53 -9.54 13.68
N SER A 41 3.68 -10.32 14.35
CA SER A 41 2.97 -11.45 13.73
C SER A 41 1.75 -11.06 12.90
N LYS A 42 1.15 -9.89 13.16
CA LYS A 42 0.00 -9.36 12.43
C LYS A 42 0.07 -7.84 12.33
N ILE A 43 -0.07 -7.31 11.13
CA ILE A 43 -0.07 -5.86 10.84
C ILE A 43 -1.33 -5.53 10.03
N LEU A 44 -1.97 -4.40 10.35
CA LEU A 44 -3.06 -3.83 9.57
C LEU A 44 -2.56 -2.56 8.88
N ILE A 45 -2.78 -2.46 7.57
CA ILE A 45 -2.60 -1.24 6.80
C ILE A 45 -3.96 -0.81 6.29
N VAL A 46 -4.40 0.38 6.69
CA VAL A 46 -5.59 1.04 6.14
C VAL A 46 -5.14 2.19 5.28
N ASP A 47 -5.48 2.15 4.00
CA ASP A 47 -5.20 3.18 3.00
C ASP A 47 -6.50 3.91 2.68
N LEU A 48 -6.51 5.21 3.04
CA LEU A 48 -7.65 6.10 2.90
C LEU A 48 -7.41 7.19 1.85
N ASP A 49 -6.33 7.08 1.06
CA ASP A 49 -6.18 7.91 -0.13
C ASP A 49 -7.29 7.59 -1.14
N VAL A 50 -7.72 8.58 -1.92
CA VAL A 50 -8.79 8.39 -2.91
C VAL A 50 -8.39 7.44 -4.04
N HIS A 51 -7.09 7.22 -4.25
CA HIS A 51 -6.56 6.28 -5.23
C HIS A 51 -6.16 4.95 -4.57
N HIS A 52 -6.33 3.85 -5.30
CA HIS A 52 -5.89 2.54 -4.83
C HIS A 52 -4.36 2.49 -4.66
N GLY A 53 -3.87 2.05 -3.50
CA GLY A 53 -2.45 1.84 -3.23
C GLY A 53 -1.90 0.54 -3.85
N ASN A 54 -1.86 0.47 -5.17
CA ASN A 54 -1.44 -0.70 -5.95
C ASN A 54 -0.08 -1.29 -5.55
N GLY A 55 0.89 -0.44 -5.18
CA GLY A 55 2.19 -0.89 -4.70
C GLY A 55 2.10 -1.58 -3.33
N THR A 56 1.23 -1.10 -2.44
CA THR A 56 0.99 -1.72 -1.13
C THR A 56 0.27 -3.06 -1.27
N GLN A 57 -0.75 -3.13 -2.14
CA GLN A 57 -1.43 -4.39 -2.48
C GLN A 57 -0.43 -5.42 -3.00
N GLN A 58 0.37 -5.07 -4.02
CA GLN A 58 1.35 -5.97 -4.62
C GLN A 58 2.36 -6.50 -3.58
N ALA A 59 2.83 -5.65 -2.66
CA ALA A 59 3.85 -6.02 -1.67
C ALA A 59 3.39 -7.14 -0.72
N PHE A 60 2.08 -7.28 -0.48
CA PHE A 60 1.53 -8.18 0.54
C PHE A 60 0.40 -9.08 0.05
N TYR A 61 0.15 -9.12 -1.27
CA TYR A 61 -0.97 -9.86 -1.85
C TYR A 61 -1.05 -11.34 -1.43
N ALA A 62 0.11 -11.98 -1.24
CA ALA A 62 0.21 -13.37 -0.80
C ALA A 62 0.59 -13.54 0.69
N ASP A 63 0.65 -12.45 1.46
CA ASP A 63 1.09 -12.46 2.85
C ASP A 63 -0.10 -12.40 3.84
N PRO A 64 -0.48 -13.53 4.48
CA PRO A 64 -1.61 -13.55 5.41
C PRO A 64 -1.32 -12.84 6.73
N SER A 65 -0.07 -12.45 7.01
CA SER A 65 0.29 -11.71 8.23
C SER A 65 0.02 -10.20 8.11
N ILE A 66 -0.26 -9.70 6.90
CA ILE A 66 -0.51 -8.28 6.66
C ILE A 66 -1.88 -8.13 5.99
N LEU A 67 -2.83 -7.55 6.73
CA LEU A 67 -4.14 -7.19 6.18
C LEU A 67 -4.05 -5.80 5.56
N TYR A 68 -4.26 -5.71 4.24
CA TYR A 68 -4.39 -4.45 3.52
C TYR A 68 -5.87 -4.15 3.25
N ILE A 69 -6.30 -2.95 3.61
CA ILE A 69 -7.65 -2.44 3.32
C ILE A 69 -7.48 -1.09 2.62
N SER A 70 -8.04 -0.96 1.42
CA SER A 70 -8.06 0.30 0.68
C SER A 70 -9.50 0.78 0.50
N LEU A 71 -9.74 2.06 0.75
CA LEU A 71 -10.98 2.74 0.39
C LEU A 71 -10.66 3.77 -0.68
N HIS A 72 -11.01 3.48 -1.92
CA HIS A 72 -10.64 4.32 -3.06
C HIS A 72 -11.80 4.44 -4.05
N ARG A 73 -11.70 5.45 -4.92
CA ARG A 73 -12.59 5.57 -6.08
C ARG A 73 -12.10 4.60 -7.16
N TYR A 74 -12.96 3.68 -7.58
CA TYR A 74 -12.62 2.66 -8.57
C TYR A 74 -13.20 2.97 -9.97
N ASP A 75 -14.46 3.39 -10.04
CA ASP A 75 -15.19 3.69 -11.30
C ASP A 75 -14.98 2.63 -12.40
N GLU A 76 -15.14 1.35 -12.04
CA GLU A 76 -14.93 0.20 -12.95
C GLU A 76 -13.56 0.22 -13.64
N GLY A 77 -12.51 0.59 -12.91
CA GLY A 77 -11.13 0.68 -13.41
C GLY A 77 -10.81 1.95 -14.21
N ASN A 78 -11.75 2.90 -14.30
CA ASN A 78 -11.55 4.15 -15.06
C ASN A 78 -11.00 5.32 -14.22
N PHE A 79 -10.70 5.09 -12.95
CA PHE A 79 -10.01 6.06 -12.09
C PHE A 79 -8.59 5.59 -11.80
N PHE A 80 -7.62 6.52 -11.78
CA PHE A 80 -6.22 6.17 -11.52
C PHE A 80 -6.07 5.43 -10.18
N PRO A 81 -5.25 4.35 -10.07
CA PRO A 81 -4.38 3.75 -11.11
C PRO A 81 -5.07 2.69 -11.98
N GLY A 82 -6.36 2.43 -11.79
CA GLY A 82 -7.15 1.44 -12.54
C GLY A 82 -7.20 0.04 -11.93
N SER A 83 -6.44 -0.23 -10.86
CA SER A 83 -6.47 -1.47 -10.08
C SER A 83 -7.30 -1.33 -8.80
N GLY A 84 -7.39 -2.39 -7.99
CA GLY A 84 -8.12 -2.38 -6.72
C GLY A 84 -9.57 -2.82 -6.84
N ALA A 85 -9.87 -3.69 -7.81
CA ALA A 85 -11.20 -4.23 -7.97
C ALA A 85 -11.64 -5.00 -6.70
N PRO A 86 -12.94 -5.05 -6.35
CA PRO A 86 -13.40 -5.75 -5.14
C PRO A 86 -13.11 -7.27 -5.09
N ASN A 87 -12.65 -7.87 -6.19
CA ASN A 87 -12.34 -9.30 -6.32
C ASN A 87 -10.83 -9.61 -6.35
N GLU A 88 -9.98 -8.59 -6.19
CA GLU A 88 -8.55 -8.72 -5.90
C GLU A 88 -8.33 -8.83 -4.38
#